data_AF-A0A4R9BGK7-F1
#
_entry.id   AF-A0A4R9BGK7-F1
#
_cell.length_a   1.000
_cell.length_b   1.000
_cell.length_c   1.000
_cell.angle_alpha   90.00
_cell.angle_beta   90.00
_cell.angle_gamma   90.00
#
_symmetry.space_group_name_H-M   'P 1'
#
loop_
_entity.id
_entity.type
_entity.pdbx_description
1 polymer ?
#
loop_
_entity_poly.entity_id
_entity_poly.type
_entity_poly.pdbx_seq_one_letter_code
_entity_poly.pdbx_strand_id
1 'polypeptide(L)'
;MSNNDRAIAKSGFLAPSRSGDTTAAGLTQPIRRVDRRRILHTFLIETLGYTYDDALDEAKNLDRSVSDAMVERFDNHPREPTRHSDPVPSALGRPVGRVVTQLTDAESGREWAVIRVSGDEPAVLAYLAGIGLTAEARLTVRKKRSYSDVTTIQILGHAQEIHLGTVASDAVWVSSATR
;
A
#
# COMPACT_ATOMS: atom_id res chain seq x y z
N MET A 1 5.66 61.50 -18.07
CA MET A 1 6.25 62.39 -17.04
C MET A 1 5.13 62.66 -16.06
N SER A 2 5.15 62.42 -14.75
CA SER A 2 6.11 61.99 -13.73
C SER A 2 5.20 61.55 -12.56
N ASN A 3 5.27 60.31 -12.09
CA ASN A 3 5.89 59.92 -10.82
C ASN A 3 5.43 60.76 -9.62
N ASN A 4 4.79 60.19 -8.59
CA ASN A 4 5.49 59.91 -7.32
C ASN A 4 4.61 59.29 -6.21
N ASP A 5 5.31 58.51 -5.39
CA ASP A 5 4.99 57.71 -4.21
C ASP A 5 4.33 58.37 -2.99
N ARG A 6 3.69 57.52 -2.15
CA ARG A 6 3.71 57.41 -0.65
C ARG A 6 2.31 57.03 -0.12
N ALA A 7 2.08 56.28 0.95
CA ALA A 7 2.86 55.45 1.85
C ALA A 7 1.91 54.96 2.98
N ILE A 8 2.12 53.72 3.47
CA ILE A 8 2.02 53.26 4.88
C ILE A 8 0.64 53.08 5.58
N ALA A 9 0.36 51.81 5.89
CA ALA A 9 -0.10 51.17 7.14
C ALA A 9 -1.10 51.84 8.11
N LYS A 10 -2.13 51.10 8.56
CA LYS A 10 -2.18 50.40 9.88
C LYS A 10 -3.58 49.88 10.21
N SER A 11 -3.60 48.64 10.69
CA SER A 11 -4.36 48.17 11.86
C SER A 11 -5.89 48.34 11.86
N GLY A 12 -6.59 47.32 11.34
CA GLY A 12 -7.96 46.99 11.75
C GLY A 12 -7.93 46.07 12.97
N PHE A 13 -8.51 46.56 14.05
CA PHE A 13 -8.43 46.10 15.43
C PHE A 13 -9.04 44.70 15.68
N LEU A 14 -8.33 43.92 16.49
CA LEU A 14 -8.69 42.59 17.01
C LEU A 14 -9.96 42.66 17.87
N ALA A 15 -11.00 41.91 17.51
CA ALA A 15 -12.10 41.59 18.43
C ALA A 15 -11.72 40.34 19.25
N PRO A 16 -11.88 40.34 20.59
CA PRO A 16 -11.56 39.18 21.41
C PRO A 16 -12.70 38.17 21.34
N SER A 17 -12.49 37.08 20.60
CA SER A 17 -13.37 35.91 20.70
C SER A 17 -12.91 35.07 21.89
N ARG A 18 -13.71 35.10 22.96
CA ARG A 18 -13.54 34.27 24.14
C ARG A 18 -13.64 32.79 23.78
N SER A 19 -12.66 32.06 24.31
CA SER A 19 -12.54 30.63 24.56
C SER A 19 -13.71 29.70 24.23
N GLY A 20 -13.37 28.63 23.53
CA GLY A 20 -14.12 27.37 23.51
C GLY A 20 -14.70 27.06 22.15
N ASP A 21 -13.88 26.49 21.27
CA ASP A 21 -14.23 25.29 20.49
C ASP A 21 -13.05 24.90 19.60
N THR A 22 -12.30 23.90 20.04
CA THR A 22 -11.35 23.16 19.21
C THR A 22 -12.16 22.33 18.22
N THR A 23 -12.62 22.94 17.13
CA THR A 23 -12.97 22.14 15.94
C THR A 23 -11.70 22.04 15.11
N ALA A 24 -11.11 20.85 15.14
CA ALA A 24 -9.99 20.48 14.29
C ALA A 24 -10.31 20.87 12.85
N ALA A 25 -9.65 21.91 12.35
CA ALA A 25 -9.54 22.13 10.92
C ALA A 25 -8.74 20.94 10.37
N GLY A 26 -9.48 19.87 10.04
CA GLY A 26 -8.94 18.70 9.38
C GLY A 26 -8.38 19.16 8.05
N LEU A 27 -7.06 19.30 7.99
CA LEU A 27 -6.36 19.43 6.73
C LEU A 27 -6.60 18.11 5.99
N THR A 28 -7.60 18.07 5.10
CA THR A 28 -7.80 16.94 4.19
C THR A 28 -6.55 16.85 3.34
N GLN A 29 -5.66 15.91 3.70
CA GLN A 29 -4.46 15.71 2.92
C GLN A 29 -4.87 15.19 1.54
N PRO A 30 -4.32 15.75 0.45
CA PRO A 30 -4.64 15.30 -0.89
C PRO A 30 -4.23 13.82 -1.04
N ILE A 31 -5.13 13.02 -1.60
CA ILE A 31 -4.87 11.59 -1.81
C ILE A 31 -3.72 11.46 -2.83
N ARG A 32 -2.66 10.75 -2.49
CA ARG A 32 -1.51 10.59 -3.39
C ARG A 32 -1.95 9.79 -4.62
N ARG A 33 -1.34 10.08 -5.78
CA ARG A 33 -1.65 9.36 -7.04
C ARG A 33 -1.56 7.83 -6.93
N VAL A 34 -0.60 7.32 -6.17
CA VAL A 34 -0.43 5.87 -5.96
C VAL A 34 -1.60 5.31 -5.15
N ASP A 35 -2.04 6.02 -4.12
CA ASP A 35 -3.18 5.62 -3.28
C ASP A 35 -4.49 5.67 -4.08
N ARG A 36 -4.68 6.72 -4.89
CA ARG A 36 -5.84 6.86 -5.78
C ARG A 36 -5.95 5.71 -6.77
N ARG A 37 -4.85 5.38 -7.45
CA ARG A 37 -4.84 4.29 -8.44
C ARG A 37 -5.17 2.95 -7.80
N ARG A 38 -4.67 2.70 -6.58
CA ARG A 38 -5.01 1.51 -5.81
C ARG A 38 -6.49 1.44 -5.47
N ILE A 39 -7.07 2.52 -4.94
CA ILE A 39 -8.50 2.56 -4.57
C ILE A 39 -9.39 2.26 -5.78
N LEU A 40 -9.09 2.90 -6.92
CA LEU A 40 -9.80 2.68 -8.18
C LEU A 40 -9.65 1.24 -8.66
N HIS A 41 -8.42 0.73 -8.71
CA HIS A 41 -8.14 -0.65 -9.14
C HIS A 41 -8.93 -1.68 -8.33
N THR A 42 -8.85 -1.60 -7.01
CA THR A 42 -9.61 -2.50 -6.11
C THR A 42 -11.12 -2.36 -6.31
N PHE A 43 -11.63 -1.14 -6.52
CA PHE A 43 -13.06 -0.92 -6.75
C PHE A 43 -13.56 -1.53 -8.06
N LEU A 44 -12.81 -1.35 -9.16
CA LEU A 44 -13.15 -1.91 -10.47
C LEU A 44 -13.22 -3.44 -10.42
N ILE A 45 -12.32 -4.06 -9.66
CA ILE A 45 -12.25 -5.50 -9.46
C ILE A 45 -13.41 -6.00 -8.58
N GLU A 46 -13.50 -5.50 -7.36
CA GLU A 46 -14.42 -6.04 -6.34
C GLU A 46 -15.88 -5.62 -6.56
N THR A 47 -16.14 -4.50 -7.22
CA THR A 47 -17.51 -3.99 -7.42
C THR A 47 -17.99 -4.16 -8.85
N LEU A 48 -17.12 -3.96 -9.84
CA LEU A 48 -17.50 -4.00 -11.26
C LEU A 48 -17.07 -5.29 -11.98
N GLY A 49 -16.33 -6.18 -11.30
CA GLY A 49 -15.95 -7.48 -11.86
C GLY A 49 -14.92 -7.40 -12.98
N TYR A 50 -14.10 -6.35 -13.01
CA TYR A 50 -13.00 -6.26 -13.97
C TYR A 50 -11.98 -7.37 -13.72
N THR A 51 -11.32 -7.82 -14.81
CA THR A 51 -10.10 -8.61 -14.68
C THR A 51 -8.99 -7.74 -14.09
N TYR A 52 -7.96 -8.38 -13.54
CA TYR A 52 -6.89 -7.65 -12.88
C TYR A 52 -6.14 -6.69 -13.83
N ASP A 53 -5.82 -7.15 -15.04
CA ASP A 53 -5.05 -6.39 -16.03
C ASP A 53 -5.88 -5.24 -16.60
N ASP A 54 -7.15 -5.50 -16.95
CA ASP A 54 -8.06 -4.45 -17.45
C ASP A 54 -8.28 -3.36 -16.39
N ALA A 55 -8.44 -3.76 -15.12
CA ALA A 55 -8.58 -2.81 -14.02
C ALA A 55 -7.34 -1.94 -13.85
N LEU A 56 -6.14 -2.48 -14.09
CA LEU A 56 -4.89 -1.75 -13.87
C LEU A 56 -4.76 -0.60 -14.87
N ASP A 57 -5.06 -0.86 -16.13
CA ASP A 57 -5.02 0.16 -17.17
C ASP A 57 -6.15 1.17 -17.03
N GLU A 58 -7.35 0.72 -16.67
CA GLU A 58 -8.47 1.62 -16.42
C GLU A 58 -8.22 2.53 -15.21
N ALA A 59 -7.64 2.00 -14.12
CA ALA A 59 -7.27 2.81 -12.96
C ALA A 59 -6.21 3.86 -13.29
N LYS A 60 -5.27 3.60 -14.22
CA LYS A 60 -4.32 4.62 -14.72
C LYS A 60 -5.03 5.72 -15.50
N ASN A 61 -6.04 5.39 -16.28
CA ASN A 61 -6.83 6.36 -17.06
C ASN A 61 -7.69 7.25 -16.16
N LEU A 62 -8.28 6.65 -15.12
CA LEU A 62 -9.17 7.35 -14.19
C LEU A 62 -8.44 8.24 -13.18
N ASP A 63 -7.17 7.94 -12.84
CA ASP A 63 -6.48 8.61 -11.72
C ASP A 63 -6.35 10.14 -11.84
N ARG A 64 -6.33 10.70 -13.06
CA ARG A 64 -6.30 12.15 -13.31
C ARG A 64 -7.68 12.76 -13.48
N SER A 65 -8.69 11.93 -13.73
CA SER A 65 -10.01 12.35 -14.18
C SER A 65 -11.01 12.41 -13.02
N VAL A 66 -10.78 11.68 -11.95
CA VAL A 66 -11.65 11.65 -10.76
C VAL A 66 -11.20 12.67 -9.70
N SER A 67 -12.17 13.21 -8.95
CA SER A 67 -11.91 14.10 -7.82
C SER A 67 -11.56 13.33 -6.55
N ASP A 68 -10.88 13.97 -5.58
CA ASP A 68 -10.58 13.33 -4.28
C ASP A 68 -11.85 12.87 -3.56
N ALA A 69 -12.92 13.66 -3.60
CA ALA A 69 -14.21 13.30 -3.00
C ALA A 69 -14.83 12.05 -3.64
N MET A 70 -14.64 11.83 -4.95
CA MET A 70 -15.11 10.62 -5.63
C MET A 70 -14.29 9.40 -5.21
N VAL A 71 -12.97 9.57 -5.09
CA VAL A 71 -12.05 8.52 -4.64
C VAL A 71 -12.35 8.09 -3.21
N GLU A 72 -12.64 9.05 -2.33
CA GLU A 72 -13.05 8.76 -0.95
C GLU A 72 -14.37 7.98 -0.88
N ARG A 73 -15.33 8.27 -1.79
CA ARG A 73 -16.56 7.47 -1.90
C ARG A 73 -16.30 6.05 -2.39
N PHE A 74 -15.37 5.86 -3.32
CA PHE A 74 -14.96 4.53 -3.74
C PHE A 74 -14.31 3.76 -2.59
N ASP A 75 -13.41 4.41 -1.84
CA ASP A 75 -12.74 3.78 -0.70
C ASP A 75 -13.74 3.31 0.37
N ASN A 76 -14.76 4.14 0.65
CA ASN A 76 -15.81 3.84 1.62
C ASN A 76 -16.98 3.01 1.06
N HIS A 77 -16.96 2.62 -0.22
CA HIS A 77 -18.05 1.83 -0.79
C HIS A 77 -18.09 0.44 -0.13
N PRO A 78 -19.27 -0.06 0.31
CA PRO A 78 -19.41 -1.43 0.78
C PRO A 78 -19.18 -2.40 -0.38
N ARG A 79 -18.30 -3.39 -0.21
CA ARG A 79 -17.93 -4.33 -1.28
C ARG A 79 -18.33 -5.73 -0.88
N GLU A 80 -19.01 -6.42 -1.79
CA GLU A 80 -19.21 -7.87 -1.69
C GLU A 80 -18.05 -8.56 -2.41
N PRO A 81 -17.46 -9.63 -1.85
CA PRO A 81 -16.36 -10.32 -2.51
C PRO A 81 -16.85 -11.00 -3.79
N THR A 82 -16.52 -10.43 -4.96
CA THR A 82 -16.69 -11.09 -6.26
C THR A 82 -15.68 -12.23 -6.40
N ARG A 83 -16.15 -13.37 -6.93
CA ARG A 83 -15.27 -14.47 -7.32
C ARG A 83 -14.63 -14.15 -8.67
N HIS A 84 -13.35 -13.80 -8.66
CA HIS A 84 -12.58 -13.52 -9.87
C HIS A 84 -12.44 -14.76 -10.75
N SER A 85 -12.46 -14.57 -12.07
CA SER A 85 -12.16 -15.61 -13.06
C SER A 85 -10.66 -15.80 -13.29
N ASP A 86 -9.84 -14.77 -13.03
CA ASP A 86 -8.39 -14.79 -13.21
C ASP A 86 -7.66 -14.69 -11.87
N PRO A 87 -6.50 -15.36 -11.72
CA PRO A 87 -5.70 -15.28 -10.51
C PRO A 87 -5.20 -13.85 -10.32
N VAL A 88 -5.70 -13.17 -9.29
CA VAL A 88 -5.22 -11.84 -8.87
C VAL A 88 -3.73 -11.94 -8.52
N PRO A 89 -2.82 -11.25 -9.24
CA PRO A 89 -1.47 -11.03 -8.77
C PRO A 89 -1.53 -10.34 -7.40
N SER A 90 -0.81 -10.90 -6.44
CA SER A 90 -0.68 -10.45 -5.04
C SER A 90 -0.22 -8.99 -4.94
N ALA A 91 -1.13 -8.05 -5.16
CA ALA A 91 -0.90 -6.64 -4.98
C ALA A 91 -2.21 -5.97 -4.56
N LEU A 92 -2.08 -5.12 -3.54
CA LEU A 92 -3.00 -4.03 -3.16
C LEU A 92 -3.91 -4.22 -1.95
N GLY A 93 -3.57 -5.12 -1.02
CA GLY A 93 -4.00 -4.98 0.37
C GLY A 93 -3.02 -4.14 1.19
N ARG A 94 -3.38 -2.91 1.59
CA ARG A 94 -2.76 -2.32 2.80
C ARG A 94 -3.50 -2.96 3.98
N PRO A 95 -2.86 -3.76 4.84
CA PRO A 95 -3.49 -4.20 6.07
C PRO A 95 -3.69 -2.98 6.95
N VAL A 96 -4.93 -2.53 7.12
CA VAL A 96 -5.26 -1.53 8.13
C VAL A 96 -5.03 -2.18 9.49
N GLY A 97 -4.06 -1.67 10.26
CA GLY A 97 -3.82 -2.07 11.65
C GLY A 97 -2.74 -3.13 11.91
N ARG A 98 -1.99 -3.60 10.91
CA ARG A 98 -0.91 -4.59 11.11
C ARG A 98 0.46 -3.98 10.80
N VAL A 99 1.48 -4.26 11.62
CA VAL A 99 2.86 -3.80 11.34
C VAL A 99 3.31 -4.53 10.08
N VAL A 100 3.52 -3.76 9.02
CA VAL A 100 3.97 -4.22 7.71
C VAL A 100 5.46 -3.94 7.59
N THR A 101 6.25 -4.96 7.26
CA THR A 101 7.70 -4.86 7.08
C THR A 101 8.15 -5.65 5.86
N GLN A 102 9.29 -5.30 5.28
CA GLN A 102 9.90 -6.11 4.24
C GLN A 102 10.44 -7.42 4.85
N LEU A 103 10.47 -8.50 4.07
CA LEU A 103 10.96 -9.78 4.55
C LEU A 103 12.44 -9.70 4.95
N THR A 104 13.22 -8.85 4.27
CA THR A 104 14.62 -8.53 4.63
C THR A 104 14.74 -7.90 6.01
N ASP A 105 13.71 -7.21 6.50
CA ASP A 105 13.67 -6.55 7.82
C ASP A 105 12.90 -7.36 8.88
N ALA A 106 12.15 -8.37 8.47
CA ALA A 106 11.37 -9.24 9.37
C ALA A 106 12.23 -9.95 10.43
N GLU A 107 11.73 -10.01 11.67
CA GLU A 107 12.41 -10.65 12.80
C GLU A 107 12.46 -12.18 12.62
N SER A 108 13.62 -12.78 12.95
CA SER A 108 13.78 -14.24 12.94
C SER A 108 13.02 -14.90 14.09
N GLY A 109 12.59 -16.15 13.89
CA GLY A 109 11.90 -16.95 14.89
C GLY A 109 10.40 -16.67 15.05
N ARG A 110 9.84 -15.74 14.28
CA ARG A 110 8.39 -15.46 14.24
C ARG A 110 7.73 -15.94 12.96
N GLU A 111 6.45 -16.26 13.06
CA GLU A 111 5.57 -16.53 11.92
C GLU A 111 5.06 -15.22 11.32
N TRP A 112 5.12 -15.15 10.00
CA TRP A 112 4.80 -14.00 9.19
C TRP A 112 3.80 -14.42 8.12
N ALA A 113 2.81 -13.56 7.85
CA ALA A 113 1.91 -13.71 6.72
C ALA A 113 2.40 -12.81 5.58
N VAL A 114 2.58 -13.37 4.39
CA VAL A 114 2.88 -12.61 3.17
C VAL A 114 1.63 -11.86 2.77
N ILE A 115 1.73 -10.53 2.76
CA ILE A 115 0.62 -9.64 2.42
C ILE A 115 0.73 -9.11 0.99
N ARG A 116 1.95 -9.10 0.43
CA ARG A 116 2.23 -8.56 -0.89
C ARG A 116 3.58 -9.06 -1.39
N VAL A 117 3.64 -9.32 -2.68
CA VAL A 117 4.87 -9.51 -3.44
C VAL A 117 4.96 -8.39 -4.49
N SER A 118 6.09 -7.70 -4.60
CA SER A 118 6.27 -6.65 -5.60
C SER A 118 6.35 -7.27 -6.99
N GLY A 119 5.57 -6.74 -7.93
CA GLY A 119 5.57 -7.15 -9.34
C GLY A 119 6.50 -6.31 -10.21
N ASP A 120 7.44 -5.56 -9.63
CA ASP A 120 8.30 -4.63 -10.38
C ASP A 120 9.26 -5.36 -11.34
N GLU A 121 9.63 -6.59 -11.01
CA GLU A 121 10.50 -7.44 -11.84
C GLU A 121 9.80 -8.79 -12.14
N PRO A 122 9.37 -9.03 -13.40
CA PRO A 122 8.61 -10.23 -13.76
C PRO A 122 9.33 -11.55 -13.46
N ALA A 123 10.66 -11.57 -13.60
CA ALA A 123 11.48 -12.75 -13.32
C ALA A 123 11.48 -13.10 -11.82
N VAL A 124 11.54 -12.09 -10.95
CA VAL A 124 11.46 -12.27 -9.50
C VAL A 124 10.07 -12.74 -9.10
N LEU A 125 9.02 -12.15 -9.66
CA LEU A 125 7.64 -12.56 -9.40
C LEU A 125 7.40 -14.03 -9.80
N ALA A 126 7.85 -14.44 -10.98
CA ALA A 126 7.72 -15.82 -11.45
C ALA A 126 8.50 -16.80 -10.57
N TYR A 127 9.72 -16.43 -10.15
CA TYR A 127 10.52 -17.23 -9.22
C TYR A 127 9.80 -17.41 -7.86
N LEU A 128 9.33 -16.32 -7.27
CA LEU A 128 8.64 -16.34 -5.97
C LEU A 128 7.34 -17.17 -6.02
N ALA A 129 6.58 -17.06 -7.11
CA ALA A 129 5.41 -17.91 -7.34
C ALA A 129 5.80 -19.40 -7.47
N GLY A 130 6.88 -19.70 -8.20
CA GLY A 130 7.36 -21.08 -8.40
C GLY A 130 7.79 -21.78 -7.11
N ILE A 131 8.26 -21.04 -6.11
CA ILE A 131 8.61 -21.59 -4.79
C ILE A 131 7.44 -21.56 -3.79
N GLY A 132 6.24 -21.18 -4.22
CA GLY A 132 5.03 -21.12 -3.37
C GLY A 132 4.91 -19.86 -2.52
N LEU A 133 5.75 -18.85 -2.76
CA LEU A 133 5.74 -17.59 -2.02
C LEU A 133 4.76 -16.59 -2.66
N THR A 134 3.48 -16.76 -2.37
CA THR A 134 2.37 -15.96 -2.91
C THR A 134 1.72 -15.07 -1.83
N ALA A 135 0.75 -14.22 -2.21
CA ALA A 135 -0.14 -13.63 -1.20
C ALA A 135 -0.74 -14.75 -0.34
N GLU A 136 -0.94 -14.47 0.95
CA GLU A 136 -1.53 -15.40 1.92
C GLU A 136 -0.60 -16.55 2.38
N ALA A 137 0.55 -16.73 1.73
CA ALA A 137 1.56 -17.66 2.21
C ALA A 137 1.99 -17.30 3.65
N ARG A 138 2.09 -18.31 4.50
CA ARG A 138 2.63 -18.16 5.86
C ARG A 138 4.03 -18.73 5.88
N LEU A 139 4.94 -18.03 6.56
CA LEU A 139 6.34 -18.42 6.63
C LEU A 139 6.94 -18.11 7.99
N THR A 140 8.05 -18.75 8.30
CA THR A 140 8.92 -18.41 9.43
C THR A 140 10.26 -17.95 8.90
N VAL A 141 10.78 -16.83 9.41
CA VAL A 141 12.16 -16.42 9.13
C VAL A 141 13.08 -17.20 10.06
N ARG A 142 13.97 -18.03 9.51
CA ARG A 142 14.85 -18.91 10.30
C ARG A 142 16.16 -18.23 10.67
N LYS A 143 16.80 -17.57 9.71
CA LYS A 143 18.11 -16.95 9.91
C LYS A 143 18.35 -15.83 8.91
N LYS A 144 18.78 -14.67 9.40
CA LYS A 144 19.48 -13.67 8.59
C LYS A 144 20.98 -13.90 8.74
N ARG A 145 21.68 -14.09 7.62
CA ARG A 145 23.13 -14.14 7.62
C ARG A 145 23.64 -12.76 7.23
N SER A 146 24.02 -11.95 8.23
CA SER A 146 24.42 -10.55 8.03
C SER A 146 25.63 -10.33 7.10
N TYR A 147 26.36 -11.39 6.75
CA TYR A 147 27.54 -11.32 5.88
C TYR A 147 27.28 -11.80 4.46
N SER A 148 26.12 -12.41 4.18
CA SER A 148 25.84 -13.02 2.88
C SER A 148 24.58 -12.48 2.21
N ASP A 149 23.91 -11.47 2.79
CA ASP A 149 22.71 -10.87 2.21
C ASP A 149 21.62 -11.90 1.82
N VAL A 150 21.58 -13.01 2.56
CA VAL A 150 20.63 -14.11 2.38
C VAL A 150 19.70 -14.17 3.58
N THR A 151 18.40 -14.10 3.30
CA THR A 151 17.32 -14.38 4.23
C THR A 151 16.88 -15.83 4.05
N THR A 152 16.98 -16.63 5.11
CA THR A 152 16.49 -18.01 5.11
C THR A 152 15.09 -18.06 5.70
N ILE A 153 14.16 -18.61 4.94
CA ILE A 153 12.76 -18.77 5.33
C ILE A 153 12.33 -20.23 5.28
N GLN A 154 11.24 -20.54 5.95
CA GLN A 154 10.52 -21.79 5.80
C GLN A 154 9.04 -21.49 5.60
N ILE A 155 8.48 -21.89 4.46
CA ILE A 155 7.05 -21.74 4.16
C ILE A 155 6.28 -22.81 4.93
N LEU A 156 5.16 -22.43 5.55
CA LEU A 156 4.30 -23.35 6.28
C LEU A 156 3.76 -24.42 5.32
N GLY A 157 3.89 -25.69 5.68
CA GLY A 157 3.54 -26.82 4.81
C GLY A 157 4.67 -27.29 3.89
N HIS A 158 5.78 -26.56 3.80
CA HIS A 158 6.98 -27.01 3.09
C HIS A 158 8.05 -27.52 4.08
N ALA A 159 8.62 -28.69 3.78
CA ALA A 159 9.65 -29.30 4.62
C ALA A 159 11.03 -28.65 4.43
N GLN A 160 11.29 -28.04 3.27
CA GLN A 160 12.58 -27.46 2.94
C GLN A 160 12.67 -25.98 3.33
N GLU A 161 13.86 -25.58 3.79
CA GLU A 161 14.22 -24.17 3.93
C GLU A 161 14.57 -23.59 2.56
N ILE A 162 14.21 -22.32 2.37
CA ILE A 162 14.47 -21.58 1.14
C ILE A 162 15.38 -20.40 1.46
N HIS A 163 16.39 -20.21 0.62
CA HIS A 163 17.33 -19.12 0.71
C HIS A 163 16.97 -18.05 -0.32
N LEU A 164 16.67 -16.85 0.16
CA LEU A 164 16.37 -15.69 -0.67
C LEU A 164 17.51 -14.69 -0.57
N GLY A 165 18.05 -14.26 -1.71
CA GLY A 165 18.92 -13.08 -1.75
C GLY A 165 18.10 -11.79 -1.60
N THR A 166 18.79 -10.68 -1.36
CA THR A 166 18.19 -9.36 -1.08
C THR A 166 17.10 -8.95 -2.07
N VAL A 167 17.34 -9.11 -3.38
CA VAL A 167 16.36 -8.73 -4.42
C VAL A 167 15.03 -9.45 -4.22
N ALA A 168 15.06 -10.75 -3.92
CA ALA A 168 13.86 -11.55 -3.71
C ALA A 168 13.20 -11.26 -2.35
N SER A 169 13.98 -11.00 -1.30
CA SER A 169 13.43 -10.69 0.02
C SER A 169 12.88 -9.25 0.13
N ASP A 170 13.47 -8.27 -0.56
CA ASP A 170 12.98 -6.88 -0.60
C ASP A 170 11.66 -6.75 -1.37
N ALA A 171 11.44 -7.65 -2.33
CA ALA A 171 10.21 -7.75 -3.07
C ALA A 171 9.04 -8.27 -2.21
N VAL A 172 9.30 -8.86 -1.04
CA VAL A 172 8.26 -9.51 -0.23
C VAL A 172 7.94 -8.66 0.98
N TRP A 173 6.66 -8.38 1.17
CA TRP A 173 6.13 -7.66 2.32
C TRP A 173 5.34 -8.61 3.20
N VAL A 174 5.63 -8.56 4.49
CA VAL A 174 5.03 -9.42 5.49
C VAL A 174 4.38 -8.62 6.61
N SER A 175 3.41 -9.24 7.26
CA SER A 175 2.83 -8.73 8.50
C SER A 175 2.88 -9.80 9.58
N SER A 176 3.03 -9.37 10.83
CA SER A 176 3.02 -10.30 11.96
C SER A 176 1.65 -10.97 12.02
N ALA A 177 1.63 -12.29 12.15
CA ALA A 177 0.40 -13.01 12.44
C ALA A 177 -0.03 -12.65 13.87
N THR A 178 -1.02 -11.76 14.05
CA THR A 178 -1.68 -11.60 15.36
C THR A 178 -2.29 -12.95 15.72
N ARG A 179 -1.82 -13.51 16.83
CA ARG A 179 -2.33 -14.76 17.41
C ARG A 179 -3.77 -14.58 17.87
#